data_AF-A0AAE0NFB2-F1
#
_entry.id   AF-A0AAE0NFB2-F1
#
_cell.length_a   1.000
_cell.length_b   1.000
_cell.length_c   1.000
_cell.angle_alpha   90.00
_cell.angle_beta   90.00
_cell.angle_gamma   90.00
#
_symmetry.space_group_name_H-M   'P 1'
#
loop_
_entity.id
_entity.type
_entity.pdbx_description
1 polymer ?
#
loop_
_entity_poly.entity_id
_entity_poly.type
_entity_poly.pdbx_seq_one_letter_code
_entity_poly.pdbx_strand_id
1 'polypeptide(L)'
;MGLKPADSEYQGHFIHTIIRVQPRRVPQEMTRLNSTNIPSEEVWVLGSLRLFHDTAIDKPLGPRDAGFGIENHQLSQPTRCSAQLWSCHDLGPSISPLENTMHHSTIAALAWGLATTAAVASAACNQGLLREATDRYIAAQSTGSLSWLAPVLADNATYLENGRTLPGWRSNSSLATASPQRIDRSHSIFDLTQCASFTDLIITDAAAPRVIGAQLWLGPDSGKLTKIDRVVTTPGDWLFNATGTLHYALGEDWGTIPVAHRDSRAAIQAAADAYLDVFKNASVAVPWGAPCARLEGGAYTGRGLPSDTCNLGVIQSYDMPNRRYVIDESVGVVSVLLEFGSIGNAPDSHEFRVEDGKLRFIHTMTYCEKKPNCGYSFPATLPAPA
;
A
#
# COMPACT_ATOMS: atom_id res chain seq x y z
N MET A 1 64.77 -2.47 8.20
CA MET A 1 63.77 -3.53 8.47
C MET A 1 62.42 -3.00 8.06
N GLY A 2 61.92 -3.42 6.90
CA GLY A 2 60.61 -3.03 6.40
C GLY A 2 59.60 -4.14 6.61
N LEU A 3 58.35 -3.77 6.87
CA LEU A 3 57.19 -4.62 6.69
C LEU A 3 56.06 -3.75 6.13
N LYS A 4 55.58 -4.12 4.94
CA LYS A 4 54.38 -3.61 4.27
C LYS A 4 53.12 -4.15 4.97
N PRO A 5 51.96 -3.48 4.88
CA PRO A 5 50.67 -4.10 5.17
C PRO A 5 50.24 -5.02 4.01
N ALA A 6 49.63 -6.15 4.36
CA ALA A 6 49.08 -7.13 3.43
C ALA A 6 47.59 -6.85 3.18
N ASP A 7 47.23 -6.73 1.90
CA ASP A 7 45.86 -6.81 1.40
C ASP A 7 45.36 -8.25 1.49
N SER A 8 44.15 -8.48 2.01
CA SER A 8 43.48 -9.77 1.90
C SER A 8 42.18 -9.62 1.10
N GLU A 9 42.27 -10.00 -0.16
CA GLU A 9 41.18 -10.21 -1.11
C GLU A 9 40.46 -11.52 -0.73
N TYR A 10 39.15 -11.45 -0.41
CA TYR A 10 38.34 -12.63 -0.14
C TYR A 10 37.68 -13.08 -1.46
N GLN A 11 38.22 -14.14 -2.08
CA GLN A 11 37.53 -14.86 -3.17
C GLN A 11 36.69 -15.99 -2.59
N GLY A 12 35.36 -15.90 -2.74
CA GLY A 12 34.43 -16.96 -2.38
C GLY A 12 34.35 -18.03 -3.48
N HIS A 13 34.83 -19.23 -3.21
CA HIS A 13 34.58 -20.41 -4.05
C HIS A 13 33.24 -21.06 -3.68
N PHE A 14 32.34 -21.21 -4.65
CA PHE A 14 31.14 -22.04 -4.54
C PHE A 14 31.49 -23.51 -4.78
N ILE A 15 31.22 -24.38 -3.80
CA ILE A 15 31.29 -25.83 -3.96
C ILE A 15 29.85 -26.34 -4.11
N HIS A 16 29.53 -26.92 -5.27
CA HIS A 16 28.28 -27.65 -5.49
C HIS A 16 28.40 -29.07 -4.91
N THR A 17 27.68 -29.36 -3.84
CA THR A 17 27.50 -30.73 -3.32
C THR A 17 26.09 -31.22 -3.61
N ILE A 18 25.97 -32.29 -4.40
CA ILE A 18 24.71 -32.98 -4.69
C ILE A 18 24.43 -33.98 -3.57
N ILE A 19 23.41 -33.75 -2.74
CA ILE A 19 22.95 -34.72 -1.74
C ILE A 19 21.71 -35.43 -2.28
N ARG A 20 21.82 -36.75 -2.45
CA ARG A 20 20.73 -37.63 -2.90
C ARG A 20 19.93 -38.07 -1.66
N VAL A 21 18.72 -37.55 -1.46
CA VAL A 21 17.82 -37.99 -0.39
C VAL A 21 16.92 -39.12 -0.90
N GLN A 22 17.02 -40.30 -0.28
CA GLN A 22 16.12 -41.43 -0.54
C GLN A 22 14.83 -41.26 0.28
N PRO A 23 13.63 -41.48 -0.28
CA PRO A 23 12.40 -41.37 0.49
C PRO A 23 12.24 -42.54 1.48
N ARG A 24 11.93 -42.20 2.74
CA ARG A 24 11.48 -43.18 3.76
C ARG A 24 10.10 -43.71 3.39
N ARG A 25 9.91 -45.02 3.58
CA ARG A 25 8.65 -45.76 3.39
C ARG A 25 7.55 -45.23 4.30
N VAL A 26 6.38 -44.98 3.72
CA VAL A 26 5.09 -44.89 4.44
C VAL A 26 4.44 -46.29 4.43
N PRO A 27 3.90 -46.80 5.55
CA PRO A 27 3.19 -48.08 5.56
C PRO A 27 1.89 -48.01 4.74
N GLN A 28 1.68 -49.00 3.88
CA GLN A 28 0.44 -49.25 3.15
C GLN A 28 -0.59 -49.94 4.05
N GLU A 29 -1.83 -49.44 4.07
CA GLU A 29 -3.00 -50.34 4.06
C GLU A 29 -4.10 -49.77 3.15
N MET A 30 -4.73 -50.70 2.42
CA MET A 30 -5.59 -50.60 1.22
C MET A 30 -6.85 -49.71 1.39
N THR A 31 -7.48 -49.12 0.35
CA THR A 31 -8.00 -49.80 -0.85
C THR A 31 -8.39 -48.82 -1.98
N ARG A 32 -7.89 -49.14 -3.18
CA ARG A 32 -8.30 -48.87 -4.58
C ARG A 32 -9.48 -47.90 -4.86
N LEU A 33 -9.23 -46.96 -5.79
CA LEU A 33 -9.97 -46.85 -7.07
C LEU A 33 -9.11 -46.13 -8.13
N ASN A 34 -9.43 -46.41 -9.39
CA ASN A 34 -8.56 -46.46 -10.57
C ASN A 34 -7.88 -45.17 -11.07
N SER A 35 -6.74 -45.45 -11.70
CA SER A 35 -5.88 -44.62 -12.55
C SER A 35 -6.53 -44.11 -13.84
N THR A 36 -6.16 -42.89 -14.27
CA THR A 36 -5.71 -42.58 -15.65
C THR A 36 -4.90 -41.27 -15.71
N ASN A 37 -3.62 -41.43 -16.10
CA ASN A 37 -2.64 -40.54 -16.77
C ASN A 37 -2.91 -39.04 -17.00
N ILE A 38 -2.04 -38.17 -16.45
CA ILE A 38 -1.57 -36.88 -17.04
C ILE A 38 -0.08 -36.67 -16.63
N PRO A 39 0.82 -36.22 -17.53
CA PRO A 39 2.27 -36.23 -17.32
C PRO A 39 2.81 -35.13 -16.39
N SER A 40 3.97 -35.42 -15.82
CA SER A 40 4.75 -34.60 -14.89
C SER A 40 5.36 -33.36 -15.55
N GLU A 41 4.99 -32.17 -15.06
CA GLU A 41 5.81 -30.97 -15.21
C GLU A 41 6.48 -30.64 -13.86
N GLU A 42 7.78 -30.35 -13.94
CA GLU A 42 8.66 -30.04 -12.82
C GLU A 42 8.26 -28.69 -12.18
N VAL A 43 7.88 -28.72 -10.90
CA VAL A 43 7.69 -27.51 -10.10
C VAL A 43 8.93 -27.32 -9.23
N TRP A 44 9.69 -26.26 -9.51
CA TRP A 44 10.79 -25.80 -8.66
C TRP A 44 10.23 -25.01 -7.47
N VAL A 45 10.29 -25.61 -6.27
CA VAL A 45 9.97 -24.92 -5.02
C VAL A 45 11.28 -24.53 -4.31
N LEU A 46 11.57 -23.23 -4.28
CA LEU A 46 12.65 -22.66 -3.47
C LEU A 46 12.22 -22.59 -2.00
N GLY A 47 12.39 -23.69 -1.27
CA GLY A 47 12.22 -23.73 0.18
C GLY A 47 13.52 -23.33 0.90
N SER A 48 13.51 -22.19 1.60
CA SER A 48 14.59 -21.83 2.52
C SER A 48 14.40 -22.55 3.85
N LEU A 49 15.19 -23.60 4.09
CA LEU A 49 15.29 -24.27 5.39
C LEU A 49 16.43 -23.63 6.20
N ARG A 50 16.13 -22.89 7.27
CA ARG A 50 17.15 -22.49 8.26
C ARG A 50 17.17 -23.51 9.41
N LEU A 51 18.31 -24.18 9.55
CA LEU A 51 18.70 -24.93 10.73
C LEU A 51 19.11 -23.92 11.83
N PHE A 52 18.39 -23.89 12.95
CA PHE A 52 18.85 -23.22 14.16
C PHE A 52 19.90 -24.10 14.84
N HIS A 53 21.10 -23.55 15.06
CA HIS A 53 22.03 -24.06 16.05
C HIS A 53 21.75 -23.33 17.37
N ASP A 54 21.29 -24.09 18.37
CA ASP A 54 21.27 -23.66 19.77
C ASP A 54 22.69 -23.50 20.28
N THR A 55 23.01 -22.30 20.78
CA THR A 55 24.08 -22.14 21.79
C THR A 55 23.52 -21.31 22.93
N ALA A 56 23.10 -22.00 23.98
CA ALA A 56 22.84 -21.44 25.29
C ALA A 56 24.16 -21.03 25.97
N ILE A 57 24.23 -19.81 26.50
CA ILE A 57 25.22 -19.43 27.52
C ILE A 57 24.49 -18.60 28.59
N ASP A 58 24.48 -19.15 29.80
CA ASP A 58 24.03 -18.56 31.06
C ASP A 58 24.69 -17.20 31.39
N LYS A 59 23.96 -16.32 32.11
CA LYS A 59 24.52 -15.56 33.24
C LYS A 59 23.43 -14.93 34.14
N PRO A 60 23.73 -14.70 35.46
CA PRO A 60 22.74 -14.59 36.53
C PRO A 60 22.39 -13.14 36.95
N LEU A 61 21.38 -13.05 37.83
CA LEU A 61 20.75 -11.84 38.41
C LEU A 61 21.53 -11.19 39.58
N GLY A 62 21.55 -9.84 39.55
CA GLY A 62 21.52 -8.90 40.70
C GLY A 62 22.86 -8.39 41.28
N PRO A 63 22.88 -7.33 42.13
CA PRO A 63 21.84 -6.35 42.51
C PRO A 63 22.29 -4.85 42.55
N ARG A 64 21.28 -3.96 42.71
CA ARG A 64 21.20 -2.62 43.40
C ARG A 64 22.46 -1.73 43.58
N ASP A 65 22.35 -0.44 43.21
CA ASP A 65 22.25 0.72 44.14
C ASP A 65 22.45 2.11 43.47
N ALA A 66 21.93 3.14 44.17
CA ALA A 66 22.08 4.61 44.01
C ALA A 66 21.31 5.31 42.86
N GLY A 67 20.60 6.43 43.03
CA GLY A 67 20.50 7.37 44.14
C GLY A 67 20.72 8.82 43.68
N PHE A 68 19.71 9.68 43.88
CA PHE A 68 19.73 11.14 44.06
C PHE A 68 19.98 12.15 42.92
N GLY A 69 19.16 13.24 42.95
CA GLY A 69 19.47 14.60 42.45
C GLY A 69 18.41 15.20 41.50
N ILE A 70 17.30 15.76 41.98
CA ILE A 70 17.02 17.21 42.23
C ILE A 70 17.14 18.07 40.95
N GLU A 71 16.06 18.47 40.28
CA GLU A 71 15.15 19.62 40.50
C GLU A 71 15.64 20.97 39.94
N ASN A 72 14.72 21.58 39.16
CA ASN A 72 14.42 23.01 39.02
C ASN A 72 14.83 23.86 37.80
N HIS A 73 13.76 24.51 37.33
CA HIS A 73 13.58 25.86 36.78
C HIS A 73 13.29 26.11 35.29
N GLN A 74 12.01 26.49 35.11
CA GLN A 74 11.35 27.32 34.10
C GLN A 74 12.10 28.60 33.69
N LEU A 75 11.52 29.19 32.62
CA LEU A 75 11.56 30.57 32.09
C LEU A 75 12.39 30.63 30.81
N SER A 76 11.99 31.32 29.74
CA SER A 76 10.80 32.07 29.36
C SER A 76 10.98 32.43 27.89
N GLN A 77 9.89 32.54 27.12
CA GLN A 77 9.93 33.18 25.79
C GLN A 77 10.37 34.65 25.88
N PRO A 78 10.69 35.28 24.74
CA PRO A 78 9.69 36.22 24.21
C PRO A 78 9.57 36.30 22.66
N THR A 79 8.30 36.48 22.23
CA THR A 79 7.73 37.42 21.23
C THR A 79 8.25 37.58 19.79
N ARG A 80 7.30 37.35 18.87
CA ARG A 80 6.77 38.22 17.78
C ARG A 80 7.73 39.06 16.91
N CYS A 81 7.61 38.87 15.59
CA CYS A 81 7.56 39.95 14.60
C CYS A 81 6.49 39.65 13.53
N SER A 82 5.83 40.70 13.07
CA SER A 82 4.62 40.75 12.23
C SER A 82 4.84 41.62 10.99
N ALA A 83 4.02 41.37 9.95
CA ALA A 83 3.64 42.28 8.85
C ALA A 83 4.72 42.54 7.77
N GLN A 84 4.44 42.85 6.50
CA GLN A 84 3.29 42.84 5.59
C GLN A 84 3.85 43.23 4.20
N LEU A 85 3.21 42.73 3.13
CA LEU A 85 2.94 43.37 1.81
C LEU A 85 4.10 44.00 1.00
N TRP A 86 4.21 43.60 -0.28
CA TRP A 86 3.95 44.47 -1.45
C TRP A 86 3.79 43.62 -2.72
N SER A 87 2.65 43.81 -3.41
CA SER A 87 2.40 43.43 -4.81
C SER A 87 2.72 44.62 -5.71
N CYS A 88 3.22 44.38 -6.92
CA CYS A 88 3.03 45.28 -8.06
C CYS A 88 2.65 44.47 -9.31
N HIS A 89 1.48 44.79 -9.84
CA HIS A 89 1.01 44.54 -11.21
C HIS A 89 1.48 45.69 -12.12
N ASP A 90 1.64 45.41 -13.43
CA ASP A 90 1.35 46.30 -14.59
C ASP A 90 1.53 45.42 -15.85
N LEU A 91 0.54 45.07 -16.69
CA LEU A 91 -0.41 45.81 -17.55
C LEU A 91 0.19 46.57 -18.76
N GLY A 92 0.36 45.84 -19.88
CA GLY A 92 0.04 46.24 -21.27
C GLY A 92 0.80 47.40 -21.93
N PRO A 93 0.58 47.69 -23.24
CA PRO A 93 -0.52 47.22 -24.10
C PRO A 93 -0.13 46.71 -25.52
N SER A 94 -1.18 46.20 -26.16
CA SER A 94 -1.33 45.73 -27.54
C SER A 94 -1.24 46.85 -28.59
N ILE A 95 -0.63 46.57 -29.75
CA ILE A 95 -0.96 47.23 -31.03
C ILE A 95 -0.60 46.33 -32.22
N SER A 96 -1.52 46.26 -33.18
CA SER A 96 -1.37 45.79 -34.58
C SER A 96 -2.36 46.62 -35.42
N PRO A 97 -2.39 46.57 -36.77
CA PRO A 97 -1.36 46.18 -37.75
C PRO A 97 -1.16 47.28 -38.83
N LEU A 98 -0.08 47.23 -39.62
CA LEU A 98 -0.04 47.90 -40.93
C LEU A 98 0.75 47.06 -41.95
N GLU A 99 0.12 46.83 -43.09
CA GLU A 99 0.65 46.25 -44.32
C GLU A 99 1.64 47.20 -45.00
N ASN A 100 2.77 46.70 -45.54
CA ASN A 100 3.05 46.76 -46.98
C ASN A 100 4.49 46.34 -47.37
N THR A 101 4.53 45.49 -48.40
CA THR A 101 5.45 45.42 -49.55
C THR A 101 6.95 45.17 -49.40
N MET A 102 7.36 44.17 -50.18
CA MET A 102 8.70 43.63 -50.47
C MET A 102 9.69 44.64 -51.06
N HIS A 103 10.97 44.51 -50.68
CA HIS A 103 12.08 44.03 -51.52
C HIS A 103 13.41 44.40 -50.87
N HIS A 104 14.31 43.44 -50.66
CA HIS A 104 15.70 43.41 -51.16
C HIS A 104 16.47 42.25 -50.52
N SER A 105 17.16 41.52 -51.39
CA SER A 105 17.90 40.28 -51.14
C SER A 105 19.12 40.48 -50.24
N THR A 106 19.29 39.59 -49.26
CA THR A 106 20.58 39.27 -48.66
C THR A 106 20.71 37.76 -48.48
N ILE A 107 21.85 37.24 -48.91
CA ILE A 107 22.26 35.84 -48.88
C ILE A 107 22.48 35.45 -47.41
N ALA A 108 21.66 34.54 -46.88
CA ALA A 108 21.91 33.86 -45.62
C ALA A 108 21.91 32.34 -45.87
N ALA A 109 23.08 31.72 -45.71
CA ALA A 109 23.24 30.28 -45.76
C ALA A 109 22.36 29.63 -44.68
N LEU A 110 21.30 28.94 -45.08
CA LEU A 110 20.55 28.07 -44.19
C LEU A 110 21.41 26.85 -43.86
N ALA A 111 22.06 26.88 -42.70
CA ALA A 111 22.45 25.65 -42.03
C ALA A 111 21.16 24.93 -41.62
N TRP A 112 20.82 23.86 -42.33
CA TRP A 112 19.78 22.92 -41.91
C TRP A 112 20.29 22.21 -40.66
N GLY A 113 20.07 22.82 -39.50
CA GLY A 113 20.18 22.14 -38.22
C GLY A 113 19.12 21.05 -38.17
N LEU A 114 19.54 19.80 -38.40
CA LEU A 114 18.79 18.63 -37.96
C LEU A 114 18.71 18.71 -36.43
N ALA A 115 17.67 19.38 -35.94
CA ALA A 115 17.23 19.21 -34.57
C ALA A 115 16.73 17.78 -34.45
N THR A 116 17.62 16.85 -34.11
CA THR A 116 17.22 15.55 -33.56
C THR A 116 16.50 15.84 -32.26
N THR A 117 15.18 15.97 -32.31
CA THR A 117 14.35 15.77 -31.15
C THR A 117 14.58 14.33 -30.73
N ALA A 118 15.50 14.13 -29.79
CA ALA A 118 15.54 12.90 -29.04
C ALA A 118 14.16 12.80 -28.39
N ALA A 119 13.30 11.94 -28.93
CA ALA A 119 12.10 11.52 -28.26
C ALA A 119 12.59 10.87 -26.96
N VAL A 120 12.56 11.64 -25.88
CA VAL A 120 12.69 11.07 -24.55
C VAL A 120 11.48 10.16 -24.45
N ALA A 121 11.70 8.86 -24.58
CA ALA A 121 10.68 7.89 -24.25
C ALA A 121 10.36 8.15 -22.79
N SER A 122 9.25 8.85 -22.51
CA SER A 122 8.62 8.77 -21.20
C SER A 122 8.51 7.28 -20.91
N ALA A 123 9.04 6.85 -19.77
CA ALA A 123 8.89 5.47 -19.34
C ALA A 123 7.38 5.26 -19.16
N ALA A 124 6.73 4.78 -20.22
CA ALA A 124 5.30 4.53 -20.20
C ALA A 124 5.03 3.63 -19.00
N CYS A 125 4.09 4.05 -18.16
CA CYS A 125 3.77 3.30 -16.98
C CYS A 125 3.36 1.89 -17.40
N ASN A 126 4.07 0.90 -16.89
CA ASN A 126 3.82 -0.48 -17.23
C ASN A 126 3.74 -1.32 -15.95
N GLN A 127 3.08 -2.46 -16.06
CA GLN A 127 2.80 -3.32 -14.93
C GLN A 127 4.07 -3.85 -14.25
N GLY A 128 5.14 -4.09 -15.01
CA GLY A 128 6.42 -4.56 -14.47
C GLY A 128 7.05 -3.54 -13.53
N LEU A 129 7.02 -2.26 -13.91
CA LEU A 129 7.53 -1.16 -13.09
C LEU A 129 6.75 -1.01 -11.78
N LEU A 130 5.41 -1.02 -11.86
CA LEU A 130 4.59 -0.92 -10.66
C LEU A 130 4.80 -2.13 -9.75
N ARG A 131 4.83 -3.34 -10.32
CA ARG A 131 5.09 -4.58 -9.57
C ARG A 131 6.44 -4.54 -8.86
N GLU A 132 7.51 -4.10 -9.52
CA GLU A 132 8.82 -3.98 -8.87
C GLU A 132 8.76 -3.02 -7.67
N ALA A 133 8.13 -1.86 -7.83
CA ALA A 133 7.99 -0.89 -6.74
C ALA A 133 7.16 -1.46 -5.58
N THR A 134 6.06 -2.16 -5.87
CA THR A 134 5.21 -2.82 -4.86
C THR A 134 5.96 -3.94 -4.14
N ASP A 135 6.63 -4.84 -4.85
CA ASP A 135 7.38 -5.95 -4.27
C ASP A 135 8.51 -5.45 -3.36
N ARG A 136 9.20 -4.37 -3.75
CA ARG A 136 10.21 -3.71 -2.92
C ARG A 136 9.62 -3.04 -1.68
N TYR A 137 8.44 -2.44 -1.79
CA TYR A 137 7.72 -1.92 -0.62
C TYR A 137 7.32 -3.02 0.35
N ILE A 138 6.79 -4.14 -0.15
CA ILE A 138 6.44 -5.31 0.66
C ILE A 138 7.70 -5.87 1.35
N ALA A 139 8.82 -5.98 0.63
CA ALA A 139 10.10 -6.40 1.21
C ALA A 139 10.61 -5.42 2.29
N ALA A 140 10.47 -4.11 2.07
CA ALA A 140 10.81 -3.10 3.07
C ALA A 140 9.96 -3.26 4.33
N GLN A 141 8.65 -3.45 4.18
CA GLN A 141 7.72 -3.67 5.29
C GLN A 141 8.03 -4.98 6.04
N SER A 142 8.31 -6.06 5.32
CA SER A 142 8.58 -7.37 5.92
C SER A 142 9.92 -7.41 6.65
N THR A 143 10.94 -6.72 6.14
CA THR A 143 12.27 -6.74 6.76
C THR A 143 12.51 -5.60 7.75
N GLY A 144 11.63 -4.61 7.81
CA GLY A 144 11.86 -3.38 8.59
C GLY A 144 13.02 -2.55 8.05
N SER A 145 13.30 -2.62 6.74
CA SER A 145 14.47 -1.98 6.13
C SER A 145 14.11 -1.18 4.88
N LEU A 146 14.34 0.13 4.93
CA LEU A 146 14.14 1.01 3.77
C LEU A 146 15.15 0.79 2.63
N SER A 147 16.22 0.02 2.87
CA SER A 147 17.22 -0.27 1.84
C SER A 147 16.62 -0.93 0.59
N TRP A 148 15.53 -1.70 0.75
CA TRP A 148 14.78 -2.30 -0.37
C TRP A 148 14.18 -1.28 -1.33
N LEU A 149 13.84 -0.09 -0.82
CA LEU A 149 13.26 0.99 -1.62
C LEU A 149 14.33 1.83 -2.36
N ALA A 150 15.59 1.81 -1.92
CA ALA A 150 16.63 2.69 -2.45
C ALA A 150 16.75 2.70 -3.99
N PRO A 151 16.58 1.57 -4.72
CA PRO A 151 16.66 1.56 -6.18
C PRO A 151 15.49 2.24 -6.89
N VAL A 152 14.30 2.26 -6.25
CA VAL A 152 13.05 2.75 -6.87
C VAL A 152 12.56 4.05 -6.26
N LEU A 153 13.13 4.51 -5.15
CA LEU A 153 12.67 5.70 -4.44
C LEU A 153 13.22 6.98 -5.06
N ALA A 154 12.37 7.99 -5.22
CA ALA A 154 12.81 9.35 -5.56
C ALA A 154 13.42 10.05 -4.34
N ASP A 155 14.42 10.91 -4.54
CA ASP A 155 15.08 11.63 -3.44
C ASP A 155 14.09 12.49 -2.65
N ASN A 156 13.19 13.17 -3.37
CA ASN A 156 12.13 14.01 -2.83
C ASN A 156 10.82 13.26 -2.54
N ALA A 157 10.86 11.92 -2.42
CA ALA A 157 9.66 11.13 -2.15
C ALA A 157 8.95 11.57 -0.85
N THR A 158 7.65 11.78 -0.97
CA THR A 158 6.77 12.16 0.15
C THR A 158 6.15 10.91 0.79
N TYR A 159 5.81 11.03 2.06
CA TYR A 159 5.22 9.95 2.83
C TYR A 159 4.07 10.47 3.69
N LEU A 160 2.93 9.81 3.58
CA LEU A 160 1.76 10.02 4.41
C LEU A 160 1.42 8.71 5.10
N GLU A 161 1.14 8.79 6.39
CA GLU A 161 0.65 7.65 7.17
C GLU A 161 -0.49 8.12 8.05
N ASN A 162 -1.60 7.39 7.99
CA ASN A 162 -2.81 7.68 8.75
C ASN A 162 -3.22 9.15 8.58
N GLY A 163 -3.31 9.60 7.32
CA GLY A 163 -3.75 10.95 6.95
C GLY A 163 -2.76 12.08 7.26
N ARG A 164 -1.56 11.76 7.79
CA ARG A 164 -0.57 12.76 8.19
C ARG A 164 0.68 12.67 7.33
N THR A 165 1.09 13.80 6.75
CA THR A 165 2.41 13.93 6.13
C THR A 165 3.48 13.85 7.21
N LEU A 166 4.49 12.98 7.01
CA LEU A 166 5.61 12.82 7.93
C LEU A 166 6.91 13.35 7.32
N PRO A 167 7.31 14.60 7.64
CA PRO A 167 8.67 15.05 7.36
C PRO A 167 9.69 14.14 8.05
N GLY A 168 10.76 13.78 7.34
CA GLY A 168 11.78 12.87 7.88
C GLY A 168 11.31 11.42 8.03
N TRP A 169 10.26 10.99 7.32
CA TRP A 169 9.70 9.63 7.37
C TRP A 169 10.73 8.49 7.30
N ARG A 170 11.88 8.73 6.66
CA ARG A 170 13.00 7.79 6.55
C ARG A 170 13.62 7.39 7.90
N SER A 171 13.33 8.11 8.99
CA SER A 171 13.81 7.77 10.33
C SER A 171 12.71 7.66 11.38
N ASN A 172 11.49 8.17 11.12
CA ASN A 172 10.43 8.28 12.14
C ASN A 172 9.09 7.64 11.75
N SER A 173 8.93 7.11 10.53
CA SER A 173 7.70 6.43 10.13
C SER A 173 7.59 5.01 10.71
N SER A 174 6.38 4.46 10.76
CA SER A 174 6.20 3.04 11.12
C SER A 174 6.90 2.10 10.14
N LEU A 175 7.10 2.50 8.88
CA LEU A 175 7.87 1.72 7.91
C LEU A 175 9.37 1.71 8.24
N ALA A 176 9.92 2.86 8.61
CA ALA A 176 11.35 3.03 8.92
C ALA A 176 11.76 2.41 10.26
N THR A 177 10.83 2.38 11.21
CA THR A 177 11.07 1.93 12.59
C THR A 177 10.49 0.56 12.89
N ALA A 178 9.85 -0.08 11.90
CA ALA A 178 9.34 -1.44 12.05
C ALA A 178 10.48 -2.42 12.35
N SER A 179 10.26 -3.27 13.35
CA SER A 179 10.98 -4.54 13.42
C SER A 179 10.56 -5.44 12.25
N PRO A 180 11.38 -6.43 11.84
CA PRO A 180 10.96 -7.41 10.84
C PRO A 180 9.61 -8.04 11.16
N GLN A 181 8.75 -8.17 10.14
CA GLN A 181 7.39 -8.68 10.27
C GLN A 181 7.14 -9.75 9.21
N ARG A 182 6.50 -10.85 9.62
CA ARG A 182 5.94 -11.82 8.67
C ARG A 182 4.65 -11.25 8.12
N ILE A 183 4.58 -11.11 6.80
CA ILE A 183 3.35 -10.76 6.10
C ILE A 183 2.61 -12.06 5.80
N ASP A 184 1.41 -12.22 6.36
CA ASP A 184 0.62 -13.45 6.22
C ASP A 184 -0.24 -13.44 4.96
N ARG A 185 -0.63 -12.25 4.47
CA ARG A 185 -1.25 -12.04 3.15
C ARG A 185 -0.81 -10.70 2.56
N SER A 186 -0.58 -10.68 1.25
CA SER A 186 -0.47 -9.46 0.46
C SER A 186 -1.39 -9.55 -0.76
N HIS A 187 -2.19 -8.51 -0.99
CA HIS A 187 -3.00 -8.33 -2.17
C HIS A 187 -2.62 -6.99 -2.81
N SER A 188 -2.43 -6.95 -4.13
CA SER A 188 -1.97 -5.73 -4.81
C SER A 188 -2.66 -5.54 -6.15
N ILE A 189 -2.95 -4.27 -6.47
CA ILE A 189 -3.59 -3.84 -7.71
C ILE A 189 -2.75 -2.76 -8.39
N PHE A 190 -2.86 -2.65 -9.71
CA PHE A 190 -1.98 -1.82 -10.53
C PHE A 190 -2.77 -0.87 -11.45
N ASP A 191 -2.67 0.43 -11.16
CA ASP A 191 -3.27 1.50 -11.96
C ASP A 191 -2.27 2.01 -13.00
N LEU A 192 -2.39 1.48 -14.22
CA LEU A 192 -1.55 1.86 -15.35
C LEU A 192 -1.85 3.28 -15.86
N THR A 193 -3.03 3.82 -15.56
CA THR A 193 -3.44 5.16 -16.01
C THR A 193 -2.79 6.25 -15.16
N GLN A 194 -2.77 6.06 -13.84
CA GLN A 194 -2.21 7.03 -12.90
C GLN A 194 -0.78 6.71 -12.45
N CYS A 195 -0.23 5.59 -12.93
CA CYS A 195 1.04 5.05 -12.50
C CYS A 195 1.17 4.90 -10.98
N ALA A 196 0.20 4.17 -10.43
CA ALA A 196 0.13 3.88 -9.01
C ALA A 196 -0.20 2.42 -8.77
N SER A 197 0.18 1.90 -7.61
CA SER A 197 -0.29 0.60 -7.12
C SER A 197 -0.92 0.77 -5.75
N PHE A 198 -1.85 -0.09 -5.40
CA PHE A 198 -2.29 -0.25 -4.02
C PHE A 198 -1.90 -1.64 -3.53
N THR A 199 -1.55 -1.75 -2.26
CA THR A 199 -1.36 -3.05 -1.61
C THR A 199 -2.02 -3.09 -0.25
N ASP A 200 -2.80 -4.14 -0.02
CA ASP A 200 -3.34 -4.56 1.28
C ASP A 200 -2.41 -5.64 1.87
N LEU A 201 -1.90 -5.40 3.08
CA LEU A 201 -1.03 -6.30 3.83
C LEU A 201 -1.65 -6.66 5.16
N ILE A 202 -1.70 -7.96 5.46
CA ILE A 202 -2.20 -8.49 6.72
C ILE A 202 -1.04 -9.15 7.48
N ILE A 203 -0.83 -8.71 8.71
CA ILE A 203 0.17 -9.24 9.63
C ILE A 203 -0.55 -9.64 10.92
N THR A 204 -0.56 -10.95 11.22
CA THR A 204 -1.27 -11.54 12.35
C THR A 204 -0.35 -11.93 13.51
N ASP A 205 0.91 -11.49 13.49
CA ASP A 205 1.82 -11.68 14.62
C ASP A 205 1.22 -11.04 15.89
N ALA A 206 0.96 -11.86 16.91
CA ALA A 206 0.31 -11.42 18.14
C ALA A 206 1.10 -10.34 18.89
N ALA A 207 2.42 -10.24 18.70
CA ALA A 207 3.24 -9.21 19.35
C ALA A 207 3.03 -7.82 18.72
N ALA A 208 2.68 -7.74 17.44
CA ALA A 208 2.55 -6.48 16.72
C ALA A 208 1.60 -6.58 15.50
N PRO A 209 0.34 -7.03 15.69
CA PRO A 209 -0.56 -7.29 14.58
C PRO A 209 -0.96 -5.97 13.92
N ARG A 210 -1.12 -5.99 12.60
CA ARG A 210 -1.53 -4.82 11.82
C ARG A 210 -2.14 -5.21 10.49
N VAL A 211 -3.01 -4.34 10.00
CA VAL A 211 -3.55 -4.38 8.62
C VAL A 211 -3.19 -3.05 7.96
N ILE A 212 -2.66 -3.11 6.75
CA ILE A 212 -2.07 -1.95 6.06
C ILE A 212 -2.65 -1.85 4.67
N GLY A 213 -3.24 -0.70 4.33
CA GLY A 213 -3.54 -0.32 2.96
C GLY A 213 -2.57 0.76 2.51
N ALA A 214 -1.80 0.53 1.45
CA ALA A 214 -0.79 1.48 0.98
C ALA A 214 -0.89 1.74 -0.52
N GLN A 215 -1.05 3.01 -0.90
CA GLN A 215 -0.93 3.49 -2.28
C GLN A 215 0.50 3.99 -2.54
N LEU A 216 1.10 3.49 -3.60
CA LEU A 216 2.44 3.81 -4.07
C LEU A 216 2.33 4.51 -5.42
N TRP A 217 2.86 5.72 -5.52
CA TRP A 217 2.74 6.56 -6.72
C TRP A 217 4.10 6.78 -7.35
N LEU A 218 4.20 6.49 -8.65
CA LEU A 218 5.43 6.68 -9.40
C LEU A 218 5.35 7.98 -10.20
N GLY A 219 6.48 8.69 -10.27
CA GLY A 219 6.60 9.86 -11.12
C GLY A 219 6.57 9.45 -12.61
N PRO A 220 5.73 10.08 -13.44
CA PRO A 220 5.55 9.68 -14.85
C PRO A 220 6.83 9.83 -15.69
N ASP A 221 7.72 10.75 -15.29
CA ASP A 221 8.98 10.99 -16.00
C ASP A 221 10.14 10.15 -15.47
N SER A 222 10.13 9.84 -14.18
CA SER A 222 11.25 9.17 -13.50
C SER A 222 11.06 7.66 -13.40
N GLY A 223 9.82 7.17 -13.45
CA GLY A 223 9.48 5.80 -13.08
C GLY A 223 9.82 5.46 -11.62
N LYS A 224 10.12 6.46 -10.79
CA LYS A 224 10.49 6.27 -9.38
C LYS A 224 9.32 6.57 -8.47
N LEU A 225 9.26 5.91 -7.32
CA LEU A 225 8.31 6.12 -6.24
C LEU A 225 8.47 7.53 -5.66
N THR A 226 7.50 8.41 -5.92
CA THR A 226 7.47 9.82 -5.50
C THR A 226 6.54 10.06 -4.30
N LYS A 227 5.59 9.16 -4.06
CA LYS A 227 4.70 9.24 -2.88
C LYS A 227 4.34 7.85 -2.37
N ILE A 228 4.40 7.69 -1.05
CA ILE A 228 3.83 6.56 -0.30
C ILE A 228 2.72 7.15 0.57
N ASP A 229 1.48 6.68 0.41
CA ASP A 229 0.32 7.10 1.20
C ASP A 229 -0.32 5.84 1.78
N ARG A 230 -0.43 5.74 3.10
CA ARG A 230 -0.89 4.51 3.73
C ARG A 230 -1.78 4.74 4.94
N VAL A 231 -2.66 3.80 5.16
CA VAL A 231 -3.39 3.61 6.41
C VAL A 231 -2.86 2.35 7.08
N VAL A 232 -2.52 2.45 8.36
CA VAL A 232 -2.00 1.38 9.20
C VAL A 232 -2.90 1.28 10.40
N THR A 233 -3.64 0.17 10.49
CA THR A 233 -4.47 -0.15 11.64
C THR A 233 -3.82 -1.20 12.52
N THR A 234 -4.09 -1.12 13.82
CA THR A 234 -3.49 -1.87 14.92
C THR A 234 -4.55 -2.12 16.02
N PRO A 235 -4.27 -2.93 17.06
CA PRO A 235 -5.23 -3.15 18.14
C PRO A 235 -5.76 -1.85 18.75
N GLY A 236 -7.08 -1.75 18.83
CA GLY A 236 -7.78 -0.54 19.28
C GLY A 236 -8.35 0.31 18.15
N ASP A 237 -7.96 0.06 16.89
CA ASP A 237 -8.60 0.66 15.73
C ASP A 237 -9.98 0.04 15.41
N TRP A 238 -10.70 0.62 14.46
CA TRP A 238 -12.12 0.30 14.19
C TRP A 238 -12.27 -1.18 13.87
N LEU A 239 -13.04 -1.89 14.71
CA LEU A 239 -13.31 -3.32 14.59
C LEU A 239 -12.07 -4.21 14.43
N PHE A 240 -10.88 -3.73 14.84
CA PHE A 240 -9.62 -4.36 14.50
C PHE A 240 -9.49 -5.80 15.03
N ASN A 241 -9.27 -6.74 14.11
CA ASN A 241 -8.96 -8.15 14.33
C ASN A 241 -8.19 -8.70 13.11
N ALA A 242 -6.86 -8.62 13.14
CA ALA A 242 -6.00 -9.07 12.03
C ALA A 242 -6.22 -10.54 11.64
N THR A 243 -6.45 -11.43 12.60
CA THR A 243 -6.72 -12.86 12.32
C THR A 243 -8.07 -13.06 11.63
N GLY A 244 -9.10 -12.31 12.04
CA GLY A 244 -10.39 -12.29 11.37
C GLY A 244 -10.27 -11.73 9.94
N THR A 245 -9.56 -10.61 9.78
CA THR A 245 -9.27 -10.06 8.45
C THR A 245 -8.59 -11.08 7.55
N LEU A 246 -7.55 -11.77 8.04
CA LEU A 246 -6.87 -12.82 7.28
C LEU A 246 -7.83 -13.96 6.90
N HIS A 247 -8.63 -14.45 7.85
CA HIS A 247 -9.55 -15.55 7.63
C HIS A 247 -10.51 -15.27 6.47
N TYR A 248 -11.19 -14.12 6.50
CA TYR A 248 -12.16 -13.76 5.47
C TYR A 248 -11.50 -13.40 4.15
N ALA A 249 -10.39 -12.64 4.18
CA ALA A 249 -9.70 -12.22 2.97
C ALA A 249 -9.07 -13.39 2.17
N LEU A 250 -8.79 -14.53 2.81
CA LEU A 250 -8.34 -15.76 2.14
C LEU A 250 -9.50 -16.54 1.48
N GLY A 251 -10.74 -16.29 1.89
CA GLY A 251 -11.93 -16.94 1.34
C GLY A 251 -12.52 -16.25 0.11
N GLU A 252 -11.97 -15.11 -0.28
CA GLU A 252 -12.50 -14.27 -1.36
C GLU A 252 -11.70 -14.40 -2.65
N ASP A 253 -12.39 -14.29 -3.79
CA ASP A 253 -11.76 -14.28 -5.11
C ASP A 253 -11.51 -12.85 -5.60
N TRP A 254 -10.24 -12.46 -5.56
CA TRP A 254 -9.74 -11.17 -6.06
C TRP A 254 -9.03 -11.32 -7.41
N GLY A 255 -9.21 -12.46 -8.09
CA GLY A 255 -8.53 -12.82 -9.31
C GLY A 255 -8.90 -11.97 -10.52
N THR A 256 -8.14 -12.16 -11.61
CA THR A 256 -8.35 -11.47 -12.88
C THR A 256 -9.74 -11.73 -13.46
N ILE A 257 -10.43 -10.67 -13.86
CA ILE A 257 -11.71 -10.76 -14.56
C ILE A 257 -11.46 -11.04 -16.05
N PRO A 258 -12.20 -11.95 -16.70
CA PRO A 258 -12.12 -12.14 -18.15
C PRO A 258 -12.40 -10.83 -18.89
N VAL A 259 -11.66 -10.54 -19.97
CA VAL A 259 -11.74 -9.24 -20.68
C VAL A 259 -13.16 -8.82 -21.05
N ALA A 260 -14.02 -9.76 -21.43
CA ALA A 260 -15.41 -9.50 -21.81
C ALA A 260 -16.31 -9.04 -20.63
N HIS A 261 -15.89 -9.28 -19.39
CA HIS A 261 -16.61 -8.93 -18.16
C HIS A 261 -15.94 -7.78 -17.39
N ARG A 262 -14.82 -7.24 -17.89
CA ARG A 262 -14.13 -6.14 -17.21
C ARG A 262 -14.93 -4.86 -17.35
N ASP A 263 -15.32 -4.32 -16.20
CA ASP A 263 -15.90 -2.99 -16.13
C ASP A 263 -14.88 -1.92 -16.55
N SER A 264 -15.40 -0.83 -17.11
CA SER A 264 -14.57 0.34 -17.39
C SER A 264 -14.11 1.01 -16.08
N ARG A 265 -12.96 1.69 -16.12
CA ARG A 265 -12.48 2.53 -15.00
C ARG A 265 -13.56 3.44 -14.42
N ALA A 266 -14.34 4.08 -15.29
CA ALA A 266 -15.41 4.99 -14.89
C ALA A 266 -16.55 4.27 -14.16
N ALA A 267 -16.91 3.06 -14.60
CA ALA A 267 -17.92 2.25 -13.93
C ALA A 267 -17.44 1.76 -12.55
N ILE A 268 -16.19 1.32 -12.45
CA ILE A 268 -15.57 0.90 -11.19
C ILE A 268 -15.55 2.06 -10.19
N GLN A 269 -15.08 3.23 -10.62
CA GLN A 269 -15.06 4.43 -9.76
C GLN A 269 -16.47 4.86 -9.35
N ALA A 270 -17.42 4.85 -10.28
CA ALA A 270 -18.80 5.24 -10.00
C ALA A 270 -19.47 4.33 -8.96
N ALA A 271 -19.18 3.02 -8.98
CA ALA A 271 -19.68 2.09 -7.96
C ALA A 271 -19.13 2.40 -6.56
N ALA A 272 -17.83 2.69 -6.46
CA ALA A 272 -17.21 3.12 -5.21
C ALA A 272 -17.74 4.47 -4.74
N ASP A 273 -17.87 5.45 -5.64
CA ASP A 273 -18.41 6.76 -5.31
C ASP A 273 -19.86 6.67 -4.83
N ALA A 274 -20.70 5.84 -5.45
CA ALA A 274 -22.06 5.60 -4.99
C ALA A 274 -22.09 5.03 -3.56
N TYR A 275 -21.22 4.06 -3.25
CA TYR A 275 -21.09 3.54 -1.89
C TYR A 275 -20.66 4.62 -0.89
N LEU A 276 -19.63 5.41 -1.21
CA LEU A 276 -19.14 6.44 -0.30
C LEU A 276 -20.15 7.60 -0.16
N ASP A 277 -20.92 7.91 -1.19
CA ASP A 277 -21.93 8.98 -1.19
C ASP A 277 -23.23 8.60 -0.47
N VAL A 278 -23.56 7.30 -0.32
CA VAL A 278 -24.78 6.90 0.41
C VAL A 278 -24.71 7.27 1.91
N PHE A 279 -23.51 7.44 2.47
CA PHE A 279 -23.30 7.91 3.84
C PHE A 279 -23.75 9.37 4.05
N LYS A 280 -23.69 10.22 3.02
CA LYS A 280 -24.22 11.60 3.10
C LYS A 280 -25.64 11.72 2.54
N ASN A 281 -26.02 10.88 1.58
CA ASN A 281 -27.32 10.95 0.91
C ASN A 281 -27.92 9.56 0.69
N ALA A 282 -28.93 9.23 1.50
CA ALA A 282 -29.71 8.00 1.42
C ALA A 282 -30.31 7.68 0.04
N SER A 283 -30.52 8.71 -0.78
CA SER A 283 -31.16 8.58 -2.09
C SER A 283 -30.19 8.10 -3.17
N VAL A 284 -28.90 7.99 -2.87
CA VAL A 284 -27.90 7.47 -3.81
C VAL A 284 -28.17 6.00 -4.07
N ALA A 285 -28.38 5.66 -5.33
CA ALA A 285 -28.54 4.27 -5.76
C ALA A 285 -27.16 3.60 -5.85
N VAL A 286 -26.84 2.78 -4.86
CA VAL A 286 -25.61 1.98 -4.85
C VAL A 286 -25.82 0.69 -5.66
N PRO A 287 -24.91 0.33 -6.57
CA PRO A 287 -25.03 -0.89 -7.36
C PRO A 287 -24.62 -2.12 -6.53
N TRP A 288 -25.48 -2.53 -5.60
CA TRP A 288 -25.23 -3.70 -4.76
C TRP A 288 -25.23 -5.01 -5.58
N GLY A 289 -24.18 -5.82 -5.43
CA GLY A 289 -24.16 -7.19 -5.92
C GLY A 289 -24.85 -8.17 -4.96
N ALA A 290 -25.08 -9.38 -5.48
CA ALA A 290 -25.53 -10.53 -4.71
C ALA A 290 -24.86 -11.79 -5.32
N PRO A 291 -23.93 -12.45 -4.60
CA PRO A 291 -23.50 -12.14 -3.24
C PRO A 291 -22.63 -10.86 -3.15
N CYS A 292 -22.69 -10.16 -2.02
CA CYS A 292 -21.76 -9.08 -1.66
C CYS A 292 -21.44 -9.10 -0.16
N ALA A 293 -20.22 -8.76 0.22
CA ALA A 293 -19.80 -8.72 1.62
C ALA A 293 -18.86 -7.55 1.93
N ARG A 294 -18.85 -7.11 3.18
CA ARG A 294 -17.89 -6.16 3.72
C ARG A 294 -17.03 -6.80 4.78
N LEU A 295 -15.74 -6.50 4.73
CA LEU A 295 -14.74 -6.83 5.73
C LEU A 295 -14.25 -5.53 6.37
N GLU A 296 -14.78 -5.23 7.57
CA GLU A 296 -14.53 -3.98 8.28
C GLU A 296 -13.69 -4.27 9.52
N GLY A 297 -12.39 -3.95 9.47
CA GLY A 297 -11.47 -4.18 10.59
C GLY A 297 -11.27 -5.65 10.98
N GLY A 298 -11.98 -6.61 10.38
CA GLY A 298 -12.00 -8.02 10.75
C GLY A 298 -13.41 -8.55 11.06
N ALA A 299 -14.42 -7.67 11.14
CA ALA A 299 -15.82 -8.06 11.11
C ALA A 299 -16.29 -8.29 9.66
N TYR A 300 -17.08 -9.33 9.43
CA TYR A 300 -17.54 -9.70 8.10
C TYR A 300 -19.06 -9.75 8.01
N THR A 301 -19.64 -9.15 6.95
CA THR A 301 -21.10 -9.15 6.75
C THR A 301 -21.60 -10.37 5.98
N GLY A 302 -20.71 -11.08 5.29
CA GLY A 302 -21.06 -12.27 4.51
C GLY A 302 -21.21 -13.52 5.38
N ARG A 303 -22.03 -14.47 4.93
CA ARG A 303 -22.22 -15.81 5.52
C ARG A 303 -21.89 -16.93 4.55
N GLY A 304 -21.35 -16.59 3.37
CA GLY A 304 -21.09 -17.54 2.28
C GLY A 304 -22.35 -17.93 1.50
N LEU A 305 -23.41 -17.11 1.56
CA LEU A 305 -24.69 -17.38 0.89
C LEU A 305 -24.81 -16.56 -0.40
N PRO A 306 -25.45 -17.09 -1.46
CA PRO A 306 -25.71 -16.32 -2.69
C PRO A 306 -26.54 -15.04 -2.47
N SER A 307 -27.29 -15.00 -1.37
CA SER A 307 -28.11 -13.84 -0.97
C SER A 307 -27.39 -12.85 -0.07
N ASP A 308 -26.09 -13.03 0.19
CA ASP A 308 -25.34 -12.10 1.04
C ASP A 308 -25.34 -10.70 0.43
N THR A 309 -25.42 -9.70 1.31
CA THR A 309 -25.44 -8.29 0.91
C THR A 309 -24.48 -7.48 1.75
N CYS A 310 -23.87 -6.49 1.11
CA CYS A 310 -23.04 -5.46 1.73
C CYS A 310 -23.83 -4.18 2.06
N ASN A 311 -25.17 -4.20 1.97
CA ASN A 311 -26.06 -3.10 2.32
C ASN A 311 -26.61 -3.19 3.77
N LEU A 312 -25.73 -3.36 4.76
CA LEU A 312 -26.12 -3.45 6.17
C LEU A 312 -25.46 -2.34 6.98
N GLY A 313 -26.10 -1.73 7.97
CA GLY A 313 -25.38 -0.79 8.86
C GLY A 313 -24.72 0.43 8.18
N VAL A 314 -25.22 0.88 7.03
CA VAL A 314 -24.80 2.17 6.44
C VAL A 314 -25.42 3.28 7.28
N ILE A 315 -24.60 3.96 8.07
CA ILE A 315 -25.02 5.08 8.92
C ILE A 315 -24.96 6.36 8.11
N GLN A 316 -26.01 7.18 8.18
CA GLN A 316 -26.15 8.39 7.37
C GLN A 316 -25.80 9.69 8.12
N SER A 317 -25.71 10.78 7.36
CA SER A 317 -25.40 12.18 7.74
C SER A 317 -23.91 12.53 7.79
N TYR A 318 -23.07 11.76 7.09
CA TYR A 318 -21.63 11.96 7.09
C TYR A 318 -21.05 11.98 5.69
N ASP A 319 -20.13 12.90 5.44
CA ASP A 319 -19.36 12.91 4.20
C ASP A 319 -18.13 12.00 4.32
N MET A 320 -17.57 11.64 3.17
CA MET A 320 -16.38 10.82 3.03
C MET A 320 -15.39 11.53 2.09
N PRO A 321 -14.78 12.65 2.53
CA PRO A 321 -14.00 13.54 1.68
C PRO A 321 -12.58 13.03 1.43
N ASN A 322 -11.80 13.83 0.69
CA ASN A 322 -10.38 13.63 0.43
C ASN A 322 -10.03 12.28 -0.24
N ARG A 323 -10.92 11.80 -1.12
CA ARG A 323 -10.79 10.53 -1.83
C ARG A 323 -9.60 10.53 -2.80
N ARG A 324 -8.75 9.51 -2.68
CA ARG A 324 -7.56 9.29 -3.52
C ARG A 324 -7.64 7.87 -4.09
N TYR A 325 -7.70 7.76 -5.40
CA TYR A 325 -8.09 6.52 -6.09
C TYR A 325 -6.88 5.82 -6.70
N VAL A 326 -6.86 4.49 -6.63
CA VAL A 326 -6.02 3.61 -7.45
C VAL A 326 -6.94 2.55 -8.02
N ILE A 327 -7.02 2.43 -9.33
CA ILE A 327 -8.00 1.59 -10.03
C ILE A 327 -7.29 0.62 -10.96
N ASP A 328 -7.64 -0.65 -10.88
CA ASP A 328 -7.15 -1.72 -11.76
C ASP A 328 -8.34 -2.42 -12.44
N GLU A 329 -8.54 -2.14 -13.73
CA GLU A 329 -9.63 -2.70 -14.53
C GLU A 329 -9.45 -4.21 -14.77
N SER A 330 -8.22 -4.74 -14.69
CA SER A 330 -7.95 -6.15 -14.96
C SER A 330 -8.55 -7.07 -13.89
N VAL A 331 -8.70 -6.55 -12.68
CA VAL A 331 -9.34 -7.18 -11.53
C VAL A 331 -10.58 -6.41 -11.08
N GLY A 332 -11.05 -5.38 -11.79
CA GLY A 332 -12.25 -4.64 -11.37
C GLY A 332 -12.17 -4.08 -9.96
N VAL A 333 -10.99 -3.65 -9.49
CA VAL A 333 -10.79 -3.17 -8.12
C VAL A 333 -10.50 -1.67 -8.11
N VAL A 334 -11.03 -0.98 -7.10
CA VAL A 334 -10.61 0.37 -6.74
C VAL A 334 -10.29 0.48 -5.26
N SER A 335 -9.08 0.95 -4.96
CA SER A 335 -8.70 1.43 -3.64
C SER A 335 -8.98 2.93 -3.55
N VAL A 336 -9.59 3.35 -2.44
CA VAL A 336 -9.83 4.74 -2.08
C VAL A 336 -9.22 4.98 -0.71
N LEU A 337 -8.21 5.85 -0.61
CA LEU A 337 -7.81 6.43 0.67
C LEU A 337 -8.59 7.73 0.86
N LEU A 338 -9.24 7.88 2.02
CA LEU A 338 -10.15 8.99 2.31
C LEU A 338 -10.18 9.33 3.80
N GLU A 339 -11.10 10.21 4.19
CA GLU A 339 -11.44 10.48 5.58
C GLU A 339 -12.86 9.99 5.89
N PHE A 340 -13.03 9.17 6.92
CA PHE A 340 -14.33 8.67 7.32
C PHE A 340 -15.04 9.66 8.24
N GLY A 341 -15.96 10.46 7.68
CA GLY A 341 -16.62 11.55 8.40
C GLY A 341 -17.46 11.13 9.60
N SER A 342 -18.07 9.94 9.59
CA SER A 342 -18.85 9.43 10.74
C SER A 342 -18.00 9.12 11.96
N ILE A 343 -16.69 9.05 11.76
CA ILE A 343 -15.70 8.70 12.75
C ILE A 343 -14.74 9.88 12.96
N GLY A 344 -15.26 11.11 12.86
CA GLY A 344 -14.49 12.33 13.12
C GLY A 344 -13.39 12.57 12.07
N ASN A 345 -13.68 12.28 10.80
CA ASN A 345 -12.73 12.35 9.68
C ASN A 345 -11.51 11.44 9.89
N ALA A 346 -11.74 10.25 10.44
CA ALA A 346 -10.69 9.27 10.67
C ALA A 346 -10.00 8.88 9.35
N PRO A 347 -8.66 8.79 9.30
CA PRO A 347 -7.95 8.27 8.14
C PRO A 347 -8.41 6.86 7.81
N ASP A 348 -8.76 6.65 6.55
CA ASP A 348 -9.50 5.46 6.16
C ASP A 348 -9.10 4.95 4.77
N SER A 349 -9.13 3.63 4.62
CA SER A 349 -8.94 2.92 3.36
C SER A 349 -10.18 2.08 3.07
N HIS A 350 -10.83 2.34 1.94
CA HIS A 350 -11.83 1.44 1.36
C HIS A 350 -11.29 0.82 0.07
N GLU A 351 -11.32 -0.49 -0.05
CA GLU A 351 -11.06 -1.22 -1.29
C GLU A 351 -12.35 -1.89 -1.75
N PHE A 352 -12.71 -1.70 -3.01
CA PHE A 352 -13.95 -2.22 -3.61
C PHE A 352 -13.61 -3.14 -4.78
N ARG A 353 -14.21 -4.34 -4.78
CA ARG A 353 -14.30 -5.20 -5.96
C ARG A 353 -15.62 -4.93 -6.67
N VAL A 354 -15.56 -4.71 -7.98
CA VAL A 354 -16.69 -4.47 -8.87
C VAL A 354 -16.69 -5.53 -9.97
N GLU A 355 -17.84 -6.16 -10.17
CA GLU A 355 -18.06 -7.19 -11.20
C GLU A 355 -19.40 -6.94 -11.89
N ASP A 356 -19.38 -6.89 -13.22
CA ASP A 356 -20.56 -6.58 -14.06
C ASP A 356 -21.32 -5.34 -13.55
N GLY A 357 -20.58 -4.30 -13.16
CA GLY A 357 -21.08 -3.02 -12.67
C GLY A 357 -21.61 -3.04 -11.23
N LYS A 358 -21.41 -4.12 -10.47
CA LYS A 358 -21.94 -4.28 -9.10
C LYS A 358 -20.84 -4.54 -8.07
N LEU A 359 -21.05 -4.06 -6.85
CA LEU A 359 -20.16 -4.31 -5.71
C LEU A 359 -20.18 -5.78 -5.31
N ARG A 360 -19.00 -6.39 -5.18
CA ARG A 360 -18.80 -7.78 -4.77
C ARG A 360 -18.15 -7.92 -3.40
N PHE A 361 -17.07 -7.18 -3.15
CA PHE A 361 -16.34 -7.16 -1.88
C PHE A 361 -15.98 -5.72 -1.52
N ILE A 362 -15.98 -5.44 -0.22
CA ILE A 362 -15.57 -4.13 0.33
C ILE A 362 -14.66 -4.39 1.53
N HIS A 363 -13.41 -3.96 1.47
CA HIS A 363 -12.49 -4.02 2.60
C HIS A 363 -12.32 -2.62 3.17
N THR A 364 -12.43 -2.48 4.49
CA THR A 364 -12.30 -1.21 5.18
C THR A 364 -11.27 -1.28 6.30
N MET A 365 -10.40 -0.27 6.34
CA MET A 365 -9.42 -0.05 7.39
C MET A 365 -9.53 1.37 7.90
N THR A 366 -10.00 1.56 9.13
CA THR A 366 -10.16 2.90 9.74
C THR A 366 -9.26 3.06 10.94
N TYR A 367 -8.38 4.07 10.91
CA TYR A 367 -7.47 4.38 12.01
C TYR A 367 -8.13 5.30 13.04
N CYS A 368 -8.07 4.92 14.31
CA CYS A 368 -8.79 5.56 15.42
C CYS A 368 -7.93 6.48 16.31
N GLU A 369 -6.71 6.80 15.88
CA GLU A 369 -5.73 7.54 16.66
C GLU A 369 -5.47 6.96 18.06
N LYS A 370 -6.22 7.44 19.06
CA LYS A 370 -6.04 7.16 20.49
C LYS A 370 -7.32 6.74 21.19
N LYS A 371 -8.46 6.69 20.50
CA LYS A 371 -9.74 6.28 21.09
C LYS A 371 -10.00 4.83 20.70
N PRO A 372 -10.10 3.90 21.66
CA PRO A 372 -10.47 2.52 21.36
C PRO A 372 -11.74 2.49 20.53
N ASN A 373 -11.68 1.77 19.41
CA ASN A 373 -12.76 1.64 18.43
C ASN A 373 -13.35 3.01 18.03
N CYS A 374 -12.46 3.99 17.88
CA CYS A 374 -12.76 5.35 17.50
C CYS A 374 -13.75 6.09 18.43
N GLY A 375 -13.89 5.61 19.68
CA GLY A 375 -14.82 6.16 20.66
C GLY A 375 -16.23 5.56 20.61
N TYR A 376 -16.46 4.55 19.77
CA TYR A 376 -17.70 3.78 19.76
C TYR A 376 -17.63 2.65 20.78
N SER A 377 -18.60 2.60 21.69
CA SER A 377 -18.85 1.44 22.53
C SER A 377 -19.84 0.51 21.86
N PHE A 378 -19.42 -0.73 21.60
CA PHE A 378 -20.37 -1.77 21.24
C PHE A 378 -21.06 -2.31 22.51
N PRO A 379 -22.35 -2.66 22.45
CA PRO A 379 -22.99 -3.40 23.53
C PRO A 379 -22.19 -4.69 23.78
N ALA A 380 -21.94 -5.03 25.05
CA ALA A 380 -21.16 -6.21 25.45
C ALA A 380 -21.74 -7.56 24.96
N THR A 381 -22.91 -7.54 24.31
CA THR A 381 -23.66 -8.70 23.84
C THR A 381 -23.60 -8.92 22.33
N LEU A 382 -22.80 -8.16 21.57
CA LEU A 382 -22.48 -8.61 20.22
C LEU A 382 -21.54 -9.83 20.35
N PRO A 383 -21.94 -11.02 19.86
CA PRO A 383 -21.03 -12.15 19.83
C PRO A 383 -19.77 -11.68 19.11
N ALA A 384 -18.60 -12.07 19.64
CA ALA A 384 -17.34 -11.84 18.95
C ALA A 384 -17.53 -12.25 17.49
N PRO A 385 -17.09 -11.44 16.51
CA PRO A 385 -17.14 -11.86 15.12
C PRO A 385 -16.47 -13.24 15.03
N ALA A 386 -17.25 -14.20 14.53
CA ALA A 386 -16.85 -15.59 14.43
C ALA A 386 -15.59 -15.75 13.57
#